data_AF-A0A3A5WEA4-F1
#
_entry.id   AF-A0A3A5WEA4-F1
#
_cell.length_a   1.000
_cell.length_b   1.000
_cell.length_c   1.000
_cell.angle_alpha   90.00
_cell.angle_beta   90.00
_cell.angle_gamma   90.00
#
_symmetry.space_group_name_H-M   'P 1'
#
loop_
_entity.id
_entity.type
_entity.pdbx_description
1 polymer ?
#
loop_
_entity_poly.entity_id
_entity_poly.type
_entity_poly.pdbx_seq_one_letter_code
_entity_poly.pdbx_strand_id
1 'polypeptide(L)'
;MTTTNETTVSSKALLGLLIAPIAVLLAMLTDQIGGFGLGFENELYPLLIVAAGGMLGRVPSLLAEREVIPASSSTLSLGTILAGAALGFIVVPAVGGSALVGLLFSINIIGTHVLLDSKRAEWATILAFSSIGLLFGMVAAATAASSGLVTPEFSFEGQTASTLNEYREALGFVFFSVWIMFSVLGALVAVLTRGVLSEPGMGWFAHLSDFDGPWDRNSLPLQIALLVWVIAHALTLVQFHSVEMFDRLALTGVEGYQGHFSVWAA
;
A
#
# COMPACT_ATOMS: atom_id res chain seq x y z
N MET A 1 24.92 -7.06 -43.14
CA MET A 1 25.13 -5.63 -42.82
C MET A 1 23.84 -4.95 -43.20
N THR A 2 22.95 -4.53 -42.30
CA THR A 2 23.12 -3.85 -41.01
C THR A 2 22.19 -4.42 -39.94
N THR A 3 22.66 -4.34 -38.70
CA THR A 3 22.10 -4.83 -37.44
C THR A 3 21.02 -3.92 -36.86
N THR A 4 19.93 -4.47 -36.33
CA THR A 4 19.15 -3.94 -35.19
C THR A 4 18.15 -5.02 -34.73
N ASN A 5 18.64 -6.07 -34.07
CA ASN A 5 17.81 -6.73 -33.06
C ASN A 5 17.91 -5.85 -31.81
N GLU A 6 17.09 -4.80 -31.77
CA GLU A 6 16.86 -4.09 -30.52
C GLU A 6 16.24 -5.08 -29.55
N THR A 7 16.90 -5.20 -28.41
CA THR A 7 16.52 -5.99 -27.25
C THR A 7 15.12 -5.59 -26.79
N THR A 8 14.09 -6.30 -27.25
CA THR A 8 12.73 -6.15 -26.73
C THR A 8 12.66 -6.84 -25.37
N VAL A 9 13.16 -6.13 -24.36
CA VAL A 9 12.56 -6.22 -23.03
C VAL A 9 11.06 -6.02 -23.25
N SER A 10 10.21 -6.86 -22.68
CA SER A 10 8.77 -6.57 -22.74
C SER A 10 8.60 -5.17 -22.14
N SER A 11 8.19 -4.20 -22.95
CA SER A 11 8.00 -2.81 -22.52
C SER A 11 7.16 -2.75 -21.23
N LYS A 12 6.22 -3.71 -21.09
CA LYS A 12 5.40 -3.95 -19.91
C LYS A 12 6.21 -4.25 -18.65
N ALA A 13 7.27 -5.05 -18.73
CA ALA A 13 8.12 -5.39 -17.58
C ALA A 13 8.87 -4.16 -17.02
N LEU A 14 9.33 -3.25 -17.90
CA LEU A 14 9.92 -1.97 -17.49
C LEU A 14 8.87 -1.01 -16.92
N LEU A 15 7.70 -0.95 -17.56
CA LEU A 15 6.57 -0.15 -17.09
C LEU A 15 6.08 -0.61 -15.71
N GLY A 16 6.18 -1.91 -15.40
CA GLY A 16 5.86 -2.48 -14.10
C GLY A 16 6.72 -1.93 -12.95
N LEU A 17 7.91 -1.36 -13.23
CA LEU A 17 8.71 -0.67 -12.21
C LEU A 17 8.02 0.58 -11.66
N LEU A 18 7.09 1.18 -12.42
CA LEU A 18 6.37 2.39 -12.02
C LEU A 18 5.30 2.10 -10.96
N ILE A 19 4.91 0.84 -10.74
CA ILE A 19 3.81 0.47 -9.85
C ILE A 19 4.06 0.92 -8.40
N ALA A 20 5.27 0.70 -7.88
CA ALA A 20 5.61 1.10 -6.51
C ALA A 20 5.73 2.64 -6.35
N PRO A 21 6.38 3.38 -7.26
CA PRO A 21 6.31 4.85 -7.29
C PRO A 21 4.89 5.41 -7.39
N ILE A 22 4.01 4.80 -8.21
CA ILE A 22 2.61 5.22 -8.33
C ILE A 22 1.89 5.07 -6.98
N ALA A 23 2.16 3.99 -6.21
CA ALA A 23 1.61 3.85 -4.88
C ALA A 23 2.00 5.00 -3.93
N VAL A 24 3.26 5.45 -3.99
CA VAL A 24 3.73 6.61 -3.22
C VAL A 24 3.05 7.91 -3.68
N LEU A 25 2.96 8.13 -4.99
CA LEU A 25 2.28 9.31 -5.54
C LEU A 25 0.80 9.36 -5.14
N LEU A 26 0.14 8.21 -5.09
CA LEU A 26 -1.24 8.11 -4.62
C LEU A 26 -1.36 8.32 -3.11
N ALA A 27 -0.36 7.92 -2.31
CA ALA A 27 -0.28 8.28 -0.89
C ALA A 27 -0.17 9.80 -0.71
N MET A 28 0.70 10.44 -1.48
CA MET A 28 0.84 11.90 -1.47
C MET A 28 -0.45 12.61 -1.90
N LEU A 29 -1.09 12.15 -2.96
CA LEU A 29 -2.38 12.70 -3.41
C LEU A 29 -3.47 12.53 -2.36
N THR A 30 -3.51 11.35 -1.73
CA THR A 30 -4.48 11.06 -0.67
C THR A 30 -4.24 11.95 0.55
N ASP A 31 -2.98 12.18 0.91
CA ASP A 31 -2.61 13.11 1.98
C ASP A 31 -2.99 14.56 1.64
N GLN A 32 -2.74 15.00 0.42
CA GLN A 32 -3.10 16.34 -0.04
C GLN A 32 -4.62 16.60 0.06
N ILE A 33 -5.43 15.55 -0.13
CA ILE A 33 -6.90 15.64 -0.05
C ILE A 33 -7.40 15.48 1.39
N GLY A 34 -6.85 14.52 2.14
CA GLY A 34 -7.35 14.11 3.45
C GLY A 34 -6.65 14.73 4.66
N GLY A 35 -5.49 15.36 4.48
CA GLY A 35 -4.71 15.97 5.55
C GLY A 35 -4.18 14.96 6.57
N PHE A 36 -3.59 13.86 6.10
CA PHE A 36 -3.12 12.75 6.95
C PHE A 36 -1.71 12.98 7.54
N GLY A 37 -1.07 14.10 7.24
CA GLY A 37 0.21 14.53 7.80
C GLY A 37 1.43 13.89 7.14
N LEU A 38 1.33 13.46 5.87
CA LEU A 38 2.47 12.97 5.10
C LEU A 38 3.41 14.14 4.72
N GLY A 39 4.34 14.47 5.62
CA GLY A 39 5.40 15.44 5.36
C GLY A 39 6.44 14.95 4.35
N PHE A 40 6.94 15.87 3.53
CA PHE A 40 8.02 15.59 2.57
C PHE A 40 9.37 15.30 3.23
N GLU A 41 9.59 15.83 4.43
CA GLU A 41 10.90 15.83 5.08
C GLU A 41 11.18 14.51 5.82
N ASN A 42 10.20 13.98 6.59
CA ASN A 42 10.44 12.84 7.49
C ASN A 42 9.56 11.63 7.17
N GLU A 43 8.31 11.84 6.78
CA GLU A 43 7.31 10.79 6.63
C GLU A 43 7.33 10.13 5.24
N LEU A 44 7.71 10.89 4.21
CA LEU A 44 7.78 10.39 2.83
C LEU A 44 8.95 9.42 2.60
N TYR A 45 10.09 9.64 3.26
CA TYR A 45 11.31 8.85 3.01
C TYR A 45 11.15 7.34 3.28
N PRO A 46 10.51 6.91 4.39
CA PRO A 46 10.11 5.52 4.60
C PRO A 46 9.32 4.89 3.44
N LEU A 47 8.35 5.62 2.87
CA LEU A 47 7.54 5.14 1.74
C LEU A 47 8.42 4.94 0.48
N LEU A 48 9.35 5.87 0.22
CA LEU A 48 10.28 5.78 -0.90
C LEU A 48 11.22 4.58 -0.78
N ILE A 49 11.73 4.29 0.43
CA ILE A 49 12.55 3.10 0.67
C ILE A 49 11.75 1.84 0.33
N VAL A 50 10.54 1.69 0.86
CA VAL A 50 9.70 0.51 0.60
C VAL A 50 9.38 0.39 -0.90
N ALA A 51 9.10 1.51 -1.57
CA ALA A 51 8.87 1.52 -3.02
C ALA A 51 10.11 1.06 -3.81
N ALA A 52 11.31 1.48 -3.40
CA ALA A 52 12.56 1.00 -3.99
C ALA A 52 12.72 -0.52 -3.85
N GLY A 53 12.30 -1.11 -2.71
CA GLY A 53 12.24 -2.56 -2.54
C GLY A 53 11.34 -3.24 -3.57
N GLY A 54 10.14 -2.69 -3.81
CA GLY A 54 9.21 -3.19 -4.82
C GLY A 54 9.71 -3.07 -6.26
N MET A 55 10.50 -2.02 -6.55
CA MET A 55 11.19 -1.88 -7.84
C MET A 55 12.30 -2.93 -7.99
N LEU A 56 13.15 -3.06 -6.98
CA LEU A 56 14.26 -4.02 -6.98
C LEU A 56 13.80 -5.47 -7.08
N GLY A 57 12.62 -5.80 -6.53
CA GLY A 57 12.05 -7.15 -6.65
C GLY A 57 11.70 -7.57 -8.09
N ARG A 58 11.60 -6.61 -9.03
CA ARG A 58 11.40 -6.88 -10.46
C ARG A 58 12.71 -7.04 -11.24
N VAL A 59 13.83 -6.60 -10.67
CA VAL A 59 15.14 -6.65 -11.35
C VAL A 59 15.55 -8.08 -11.72
N PRO A 60 15.39 -9.11 -10.86
CA PRO A 60 15.78 -10.47 -11.22
C PRO A 60 15.07 -10.98 -12.48
N SER A 61 13.75 -10.79 -12.59
CA SER A 61 12.99 -11.23 -13.78
C SER A 61 13.46 -10.50 -15.05
N LEU A 62 13.76 -9.19 -14.94
CA LEU A 62 14.31 -8.42 -16.06
C LEU A 62 15.69 -8.90 -16.50
N LEU A 63 16.54 -9.35 -15.57
CA LEU A 63 17.86 -9.89 -15.88
C LEU A 63 17.77 -11.28 -16.52
N ALA A 64 16.83 -12.10 -16.05
CA ALA A 64 16.55 -13.43 -16.61
C ALA A 64 16.01 -13.35 -18.04
N GLU A 65 15.04 -12.47 -18.30
CA GLU A 65 14.49 -12.24 -19.65
C GLU A 65 15.54 -11.80 -20.67
N ARG A 66 16.60 -11.12 -20.21
CA ARG A 66 17.68 -10.61 -21.07
C ARG A 66 18.85 -11.59 -21.21
N GLU A 67 18.80 -12.76 -20.60
CA GLU A 67 19.89 -13.74 -20.55
C GLU A 67 21.23 -13.11 -20.07
N VAL A 68 21.18 -12.06 -19.23
CA VAL A 68 22.37 -11.31 -18.80
C VAL A 68 23.23 -12.14 -17.84
N ILE A 69 22.60 -13.03 -17.08
CA ILE A 69 23.27 -13.87 -16.09
C ILE A 69 22.99 -15.33 -16.44
N PRO A 70 24.02 -16.18 -16.61
CA PRO A 70 23.86 -17.62 -16.79
C PRO A 70 23.56 -18.28 -15.43
N ALA A 71 22.42 -17.96 -14.84
CA ALA A 71 21.97 -18.51 -13.57
C ALA A 71 20.65 -19.27 -13.76
N SER A 72 20.50 -20.39 -13.06
CA SER A 72 19.22 -21.09 -12.98
C SER A 72 18.18 -20.23 -12.25
N SER A 73 16.89 -20.42 -12.53
CA SER A 73 15.80 -19.71 -11.82
C SER A 73 15.91 -19.89 -10.29
N SER A 74 16.23 -21.11 -9.83
CA SER A 74 16.43 -21.39 -8.40
C SER A 74 17.58 -20.60 -7.79
N THR A 75 18.70 -20.45 -8.50
CA THR A 75 19.86 -19.66 -8.03
C THR A 75 19.51 -18.19 -7.94
N LEU A 76 18.81 -17.67 -8.95
CA LEU A 76 18.37 -16.27 -9.00
C LEU A 76 17.37 -15.97 -7.87
N SER A 77 16.45 -16.89 -7.61
CA SER A 77 15.47 -16.77 -6.54
C SER A 77 16.12 -16.79 -5.16
N LEU A 78 16.99 -17.76 -4.90
CA LEU A 78 17.73 -17.83 -3.64
C LEU A 78 18.59 -16.57 -3.44
N GLY A 79 19.29 -16.12 -4.49
CA GLY A 79 20.09 -14.91 -4.47
C GLY A 79 19.25 -13.67 -4.15
N THR A 80 18.05 -13.55 -4.74
CA THR A 80 17.12 -12.44 -4.47
C THR A 80 16.62 -12.47 -3.04
N ILE A 81 16.30 -13.64 -2.50
CA ILE A 81 15.84 -13.80 -1.11
C ILE A 81 16.93 -13.36 -0.13
N LEU A 82 18.16 -13.86 -0.32
CA LEU A 82 19.30 -13.53 0.53
C LEU A 82 19.66 -12.05 0.43
N ALA A 83 19.74 -11.52 -0.79
CA ALA A 83 20.03 -10.11 -1.02
C ALA A 83 18.93 -9.22 -0.42
N GLY A 84 17.67 -9.55 -0.63
CA GLY A 84 16.54 -8.81 -0.09
C GLY A 84 16.53 -8.73 1.43
N ALA A 85 16.73 -9.88 2.09
CA ALA A 85 16.86 -9.93 3.55
C ALA A 85 18.07 -9.15 4.06
N ALA A 86 19.23 -9.30 3.42
CA ALA A 86 20.45 -8.59 3.82
C ALA A 86 20.32 -7.07 3.64
N LEU A 87 19.79 -6.62 2.50
CA LEU A 87 19.57 -5.20 2.21
C LEU A 87 18.58 -4.58 3.20
N GLY A 88 17.45 -5.25 3.45
CA GLY A 88 16.46 -4.72 4.40
C GLY A 88 16.93 -4.77 5.86
N PHE A 89 17.72 -5.76 6.26
CA PHE A 89 18.22 -5.85 7.63
C PHE A 89 19.44 -4.96 7.90
N ILE A 90 20.32 -4.77 6.92
CA ILE A 90 21.59 -4.05 7.10
C ILE A 90 21.53 -2.65 6.48
N VAL A 91 21.19 -2.57 5.20
CA VAL A 91 21.31 -1.32 4.42
C VAL A 91 20.22 -0.33 4.80
N VAL A 92 18.96 -0.77 4.93
CA VAL A 92 17.86 0.13 5.26
C VAL A 92 18.06 0.84 6.61
N PRO A 93 18.42 0.15 7.71
CA PRO A 93 18.79 0.82 8.96
C PRO A 93 19.99 1.75 8.83
N ALA A 94 21.00 1.37 8.04
CA ALA A 94 22.19 2.19 7.84
C ALA A 94 21.90 3.53 7.13
N VAL A 95 20.82 3.62 6.34
CA VAL A 95 20.38 4.85 5.67
C VAL A 95 19.23 5.57 6.39
N GLY A 96 18.99 5.24 7.66
CA GLY A 96 18.01 5.92 8.52
C GLY A 96 16.60 5.33 8.49
N GLY A 97 16.37 4.19 7.84
CA GLY A 97 15.10 3.48 7.89
C GLY A 97 14.89 2.74 9.22
N SER A 98 13.65 2.66 9.71
CA SER A 98 13.35 1.85 10.90
C SER A 98 13.38 0.34 10.59
N ALA A 99 13.40 -0.50 11.62
CA ALA A 99 13.33 -1.96 11.46
C ALA A 99 12.06 -2.40 10.68
N LEU A 100 10.93 -1.71 10.88
CA LEU A 100 9.71 -1.96 10.14
C LEU A 100 9.85 -1.58 8.66
N VAL A 101 10.49 -0.45 8.35
CA VAL A 101 10.79 -0.06 6.97
C VAL A 101 11.71 -1.08 6.30
N GLY A 102 12.74 -1.56 7.01
CA GLY A 102 13.64 -2.61 6.52
C GLY A 102 12.94 -3.96 6.28
N LEU A 103 12.00 -4.31 7.15
CA LEU A 103 11.15 -5.49 6.98
C LEU A 103 10.24 -5.35 5.76
N LEU A 104 9.53 -4.22 5.61
CA LEU A 104 8.65 -3.98 4.47
C LEU A 104 9.44 -3.90 3.16
N PHE A 105 10.64 -3.30 3.17
CA PHE A 105 11.56 -3.34 2.05
C PHE A 105 11.87 -4.78 1.65
N SER A 106 12.24 -5.63 2.62
CA SER A 106 12.55 -7.06 2.41
C SER A 106 11.35 -7.82 1.86
N ILE A 107 10.16 -7.58 2.44
CA ILE A 107 8.91 -8.18 1.99
C ILE A 107 8.61 -7.77 0.55
N ASN A 108 8.84 -6.51 0.18
CA ASN A 108 8.56 -6.03 -1.16
C ASN A 108 9.53 -6.58 -2.20
N ILE A 109 10.83 -6.62 -1.92
CA ILE A 109 11.80 -7.18 -2.86
C ILE A 109 11.59 -8.69 -3.03
N ILE A 110 11.45 -9.43 -1.93
CA ILE A 110 11.27 -10.89 -1.95
C ILE A 110 9.90 -11.25 -2.52
N GLY A 111 8.84 -10.64 -1.97
CA GLY A 111 7.46 -10.94 -2.33
C GLY A 111 7.18 -10.57 -3.78
N THR A 112 7.63 -9.40 -4.26
CA THR A 112 7.49 -9.05 -5.68
C THR A 112 8.17 -10.07 -6.57
N HIS A 113 9.41 -10.46 -6.24
CA HIS A 113 10.12 -11.46 -7.03
C HIS A 113 9.40 -12.80 -7.09
N VAL A 114 9.01 -13.35 -5.93
CA VAL A 114 8.32 -14.64 -5.83
C VAL A 114 6.98 -14.61 -6.55
N LEU A 115 6.23 -13.52 -6.42
CA LEU A 115 4.94 -13.36 -7.08
C LEU A 115 5.09 -13.26 -8.60
N LEU A 116 6.09 -12.54 -9.10
CA LEU A 116 6.34 -12.44 -10.53
C LEU A 116 6.83 -13.75 -11.13
N ASP A 117 7.73 -14.47 -10.45
CA ASP A 117 8.18 -15.81 -10.87
C ASP A 117 7.00 -16.81 -10.91
N SER A 118 6.07 -16.66 -9.98
CA SER A 118 4.80 -17.42 -9.95
C SER A 118 3.73 -16.90 -10.91
N LYS A 119 4.04 -15.92 -11.76
CA LYS A 119 3.10 -15.26 -12.70
C LYS A 119 1.89 -14.63 -12.01
N ARG A 120 2.08 -13.96 -10.88
CA ARG A 120 1.02 -13.32 -10.05
C ARG A 120 1.26 -11.81 -9.92
N ALA A 121 1.35 -11.11 -11.05
CA ALA A 121 1.74 -9.70 -11.10
C ALA A 121 0.74 -8.77 -10.38
N GLU A 122 -0.54 -9.11 -10.37
CA GLU A 122 -1.59 -8.36 -9.67
C GLU A 122 -1.35 -8.39 -8.15
N TRP A 123 -0.97 -9.55 -7.62
CA TRP A 123 -0.63 -9.70 -6.20
C TRP A 123 0.63 -8.92 -5.84
N ALA A 124 1.62 -8.83 -6.74
CA ALA A 124 2.80 -8.00 -6.52
C ALA A 124 2.43 -6.50 -6.45
N THR A 125 1.43 -6.08 -7.21
CA THR A 125 0.87 -4.72 -7.15
C THR A 125 0.14 -4.46 -5.84
N ILE A 126 -0.73 -5.37 -5.43
CA ILE A 126 -1.42 -5.30 -4.14
C ILE A 126 -0.41 -5.26 -2.98
N LEU A 127 0.65 -6.06 -3.04
CA LEU A 127 1.70 -6.08 -2.02
C LEU A 127 2.39 -4.72 -1.88
N ALA A 128 2.77 -4.10 -3.01
CA ALA A 128 3.40 -2.79 -3.01
C ALA A 128 2.49 -1.73 -2.39
N PHE A 129 1.24 -1.66 -2.86
CA PHE A 129 0.25 -0.72 -2.34
C PHE A 129 -0.09 -0.95 -0.87
N SER A 130 -0.25 -2.20 -0.45
CA SER A 130 -0.54 -2.55 0.93
C SER A 130 0.62 -2.16 1.86
N SER A 131 1.87 -2.34 1.42
CA SER A 131 3.05 -1.97 2.21
C SER A 131 3.21 -0.46 2.36
N ILE A 132 2.94 0.30 1.29
CA ILE A 132 2.87 1.77 1.34
C ILE A 132 1.71 2.22 2.22
N GLY A 133 0.54 1.61 2.06
CA GLY A 133 -0.66 1.87 2.86
C GLY A 133 -0.47 1.61 4.35
N LEU A 134 0.33 0.60 4.71
CA LEU A 134 0.67 0.31 6.10
C LEU A 134 1.49 1.45 6.71
N LEU A 135 2.56 1.89 6.04
CA LEU A 135 3.34 3.04 6.51
C LEU A 135 2.50 4.32 6.56
N PHE A 136 1.72 4.57 5.51
CA PHE A 136 0.86 5.75 5.44
C PHE A 136 -0.24 5.74 6.50
N GLY A 137 -0.83 4.59 6.79
CA GLY A 137 -1.81 4.44 7.87
C GLY A 137 -1.21 4.74 9.24
N MET A 138 0.07 4.39 9.48
CA MET A 138 0.74 4.78 10.73
C MET A 138 0.91 6.28 10.83
N VAL A 139 1.29 6.94 9.73
CA VAL A 139 1.41 8.41 9.66
C VAL A 139 0.04 9.04 9.94
N ALA A 140 -1.02 8.57 9.27
CA ALA A 140 -2.39 9.06 9.48
C ALA A 140 -2.84 8.94 10.94
N ALA A 141 -2.60 7.79 11.58
CA ALA A 141 -2.94 7.59 12.99
C ALA A 141 -2.09 8.46 13.93
N ALA A 142 -0.78 8.61 13.67
CA ALA A 142 0.07 9.50 14.45
C ALA A 142 -0.36 10.98 14.32
N THR A 143 -0.82 11.38 13.13
CA THR A 143 -1.38 12.72 12.89
C THR A 143 -2.70 12.92 13.62
N ALA A 144 -3.60 11.92 13.63
CA ALA A 144 -4.83 11.98 14.41
C ALA A 144 -4.56 12.14 15.91
N ALA A 145 -3.55 11.44 16.44
CA ALA A 145 -3.12 11.58 17.83
C ALA A 145 -2.55 12.97 18.14
N SER A 146 -1.59 13.43 17.33
CA SER A 146 -0.83 14.66 17.60
C SER A 146 -1.61 15.95 17.33
N SER A 147 -2.59 15.91 16.43
CA SER A 147 -3.49 17.05 16.16
C SER A 147 -4.55 17.28 17.23
N GLY A 148 -4.69 16.36 18.20
CA GLY A 148 -5.78 16.38 19.18
C GLY A 148 -7.13 15.97 18.58
N LEU A 149 -7.14 15.34 17.41
CA LEU A 149 -8.36 14.78 16.81
C LEU A 149 -8.99 13.72 17.74
N VAL A 150 -8.15 12.99 18.47
CA VAL A 150 -8.52 12.01 19.49
C VAL A 150 -7.61 12.19 20.72
N THR A 151 -8.15 12.07 21.93
CA THR A 151 -7.40 12.25 23.19
C THR A 151 -7.54 11.05 24.13
N PRO A 152 -6.52 10.74 24.95
CA PRO A 152 -6.56 9.65 25.94
C PRO A 152 -7.31 9.99 27.23
N GLU A 153 -7.82 11.22 27.32
CA GLU A 153 -8.63 11.72 28.42
C GLU A 153 -9.79 12.54 27.84
N PHE A 154 -10.95 12.45 28.49
CA PHE A 154 -12.15 13.20 28.12
C PHE A 154 -12.74 13.87 29.36
N SER A 155 -13.11 15.15 29.23
CA SER A 155 -13.73 15.91 30.31
C SER A 155 -15.20 16.15 30.01
N PHE A 156 -16.07 15.69 30.91
CA PHE A 156 -17.52 15.88 30.83
C PHE A 156 -18.04 16.38 32.17
N GLU A 157 -18.86 17.43 32.16
CA GLU A 157 -19.46 18.03 33.37
C GLU A 157 -18.45 18.34 34.51
N GLY A 158 -17.22 18.73 34.14
CA GLY A 158 -16.16 19.07 35.11
C GLY A 158 -15.45 17.87 35.74
N GLN A 159 -15.76 16.63 35.32
CA GLN A 159 -15.00 15.43 35.66
C GLN A 159 -14.17 14.98 34.45
N THR A 160 -12.89 14.68 34.69
CA THR A 160 -11.98 14.13 33.67
C THR A 160 -11.82 12.63 33.91
N ALA A 161 -12.10 11.84 32.87
CA ALA A 161 -11.91 10.40 32.88
C ALA A 161 -10.89 9.99 31.82
N SER A 162 -10.18 8.88 32.08
CA SER A 162 -9.31 8.29 31.07
C SER A 162 -10.13 7.54 30.04
N THR A 163 -9.83 7.78 28.76
CA THR A 163 -10.41 7.14 27.58
C THR A 163 -9.33 6.43 26.77
N LEU A 164 -8.34 5.84 27.45
CA LEU A 164 -7.14 5.31 26.81
C LEU A 164 -7.44 4.14 25.86
N ASN A 165 -8.44 3.31 26.16
CA ASN A 165 -8.79 2.17 25.31
C ASN A 165 -9.52 2.67 24.05
N GLU A 166 -10.46 3.58 24.23
CA GLU A 166 -11.23 4.25 23.18
C GLU A 166 -10.31 5.05 22.26
N TYR A 167 -9.33 5.74 22.82
CA TYR A 167 -8.28 6.43 22.09
C TYR A 167 -7.50 5.47 21.20
N ARG A 168 -7.07 4.31 21.72
CA ARG A 168 -6.35 3.30 20.94
C ARG A 168 -7.21 2.70 19.83
N GLU A 169 -8.48 2.47 20.10
CA GLU A 169 -9.43 1.96 19.12
C GLU A 169 -9.64 2.96 17.97
N ALA A 170 -9.85 4.23 18.30
CA ALA A 170 -9.98 5.32 17.34
C ALA A 170 -8.72 5.49 16.46
N LEU A 171 -7.52 5.41 17.04
CA LEU A 171 -6.28 5.40 16.26
C LEU A 171 -6.17 4.15 15.37
N GLY A 172 -6.57 3.00 15.90
CA GLY A 172 -6.66 1.75 15.13
C GLY A 172 -7.58 1.91 13.92
N PHE A 173 -8.77 2.48 14.12
CA PHE A 173 -9.71 2.76 13.05
C PHE A 173 -9.08 3.60 11.93
N VAL A 174 -8.38 4.70 12.25
CA VAL A 174 -7.68 5.53 11.26
C VAL A 174 -6.61 4.72 10.52
N PHE A 175 -5.74 4.03 11.26
CA PHE A 175 -4.65 3.22 10.71
C PHE A 175 -5.18 2.18 9.71
N PHE A 176 -6.12 1.34 10.15
CA PHE A 176 -6.62 0.24 9.35
C PHE A 176 -7.49 0.72 8.19
N SER A 177 -8.25 1.81 8.35
CA SER A 177 -9.03 2.38 7.25
C SER A 177 -8.12 2.83 6.11
N VAL A 178 -7.01 3.51 6.41
CA VAL A 178 -6.02 3.89 5.39
C VAL A 178 -5.31 2.68 4.80
N TRP A 179 -4.92 1.71 5.62
CA TRP A 179 -4.23 0.51 5.14
C TRP A 179 -5.10 -0.36 4.22
N ILE A 180 -6.37 -0.60 4.60
CA ILE A 180 -7.33 -1.34 3.79
C ILE A 180 -7.63 -0.55 2.50
N MET A 181 -7.88 0.76 2.60
CA MET A 181 -8.10 1.62 1.44
C MET A 181 -6.96 1.49 0.42
N PHE A 182 -5.70 1.52 0.86
CA PHE A 182 -4.54 1.34 -0.02
C PHE A 182 -4.42 -0.07 -0.58
N SER A 183 -4.73 -1.10 0.20
CA SER A 183 -4.71 -2.48 -0.26
C SER A 183 -5.76 -2.72 -1.37
N VAL A 184 -6.97 -2.18 -1.19
CA VAL A 184 -8.06 -2.23 -2.18
C VAL A 184 -7.73 -1.36 -3.39
N LEU A 185 -7.12 -0.18 -3.20
CA LEU A 185 -6.63 0.66 -4.28
C LEU A 185 -5.55 -0.07 -5.11
N GLY A 186 -4.68 -0.83 -4.45
CA GLY A 186 -3.72 -1.70 -5.11
C GLY A 186 -4.40 -2.78 -5.97
N ALA A 187 -5.50 -3.36 -5.49
CA ALA A 187 -6.29 -4.30 -6.29
C ALA A 187 -6.95 -3.61 -7.49
N LEU A 188 -7.47 -2.39 -7.31
CA LEU A 188 -8.02 -1.60 -8.41
C LEU A 188 -6.95 -1.29 -9.46
N VAL A 189 -5.79 -0.81 -9.04
CA VAL A 189 -4.66 -0.52 -9.94
C VAL A 189 -4.16 -1.79 -10.63
N ALA A 190 -4.12 -2.92 -9.93
CA ALA A 190 -3.74 -4.20 -10.53
C ALA A 190 -4.69 -4.60 -11.68
N VAL A 191 -6.00 -4.42 -11.49
CA VAL A 191 -7.00 -4.70 -12.54
C VAL A 191 -6.89 -3.69 -13.70
N LEU A 192 -6.74 -2.40 -13.40
CA LEU A 192 -6.64 -1.34 -14.42
C LEU A 192 -5.38 -1.44 -15.27
N THR A 193 -4.29 -1.92 -14.68
CA THR A 193 -2.98 -1.99 -15.34
C THR A 193 -2.68 -3.36 -15.93
N ARG A 194 -3.60 -4.34 -15.74
CA ARG A 194 -3.53 -5.67 -16.34
C ARG A 194 -3.51 -5.57 -17.87
N GLY A 195 -2.55 -6.25 -18.49
CA GLY A 195 -2.34 -6.21 -19.94
C GLY A 195 -1.55 -4.98 -20.43
N VAL A 196 -1.40 -3.94 -19.61
CA VAL A 196 -0.71 -2.68 -19.96
C VAL A 196 0.65 -2.57 -19.26
N LEU A 197 0.67 -2.50 -17.93
CA LEU A 197 1.91 -2.40 -17.14
C LEU A 197 2.37 -3.75 -16.60
N SER A 198 1.53 -4.77 -16.68
CA SER A 198 1.87 -6.14 -16.29
C SER A 198 1.18 -7.15 -17.18
N GLU A 199 1.87 -8.25 -17.46
CA GLU A 199 1.27 -9.43 -18.10
C GLU A 199 0.10 -9.94 -17.25
N PRO A 200 -1.00 -10.41 -17.88
CA PRO A 200 -2.09 -11.10 -17.20
C PRO A 200 -1.57 -12.24 -16.31
N GLY A 201 -1.78 -12.13 -14.99
CA GLY A 201 -1.36 -13.14 -14.03
C GLY A 201 -2.34 -14.30 -13.85
N MET A 202 -1.84 -15.32 -13.14
CA MET A 202 -2.50 -16.55 -12.71
C MET A 202 -3.22 -16.38 -11.35
N GLY A 203 -4.00 -17.39 -10.95
CA GLY A 203 -4.69 -17.43 -9.65
C GLY A 203 -6.09 -16.84 -9.72
N TRP A 204 -6.51 -16.08 -8.70
CA TRP A 204 -7.86 -15.49 -8.67
C TRP A 204 -8.11 -14.58 -9.89
N PHE A 205 -7.10 -13.78 -10.28
CA PHE A 205 -7.17 -12.87 -11.43
C PHE A 205 -7.17 -13.60 -12.79
N ALA A 206 -6.90 -14.90 -12.84
CA ALA A 206 -7.02 -15.69 -14.07
C ALA A 206 -8.48 -15.86 -14.54
N HIS A 207 -9.46 -15.56 -13.68
CA HIS A 207 -10.88 -15.56 -14.06
C HIS A 207 -11.31 -14.28 -14.78
N LEU A 208 -10.46 -13.25 -14.79
CA LEU A 208 -10.68 -12.06 -15.62
C LEU A 208 -10.36 -12.39 -17.07
N SER A 209 -11.11 -11.81 -18.01
CA SER A 209 -10.90 -12.07 -19.43
C SER A 209 -9.48 -11.73 -19.87
N ASP A 210 -8.91 -12.57 -20.72
CA ASP A 210 -7.72 -12.24 -21.47
C ASP A 210 -8.09 -11.10 -22.42
N PHE A 211 -7.56 -9.91 -22.15
CA PHE A 211 -7.85 -8.72 -22.92
C PHE A 211 -6.54 -8.10 -23.40
N ASP A 212 -6.39 -8.00 -24.72
CA ASP A 212 -5.27 -7.33 -25.37
C ASP A 212 -5.74 -5.96 -25.85
N GLY A 213 -5.45 -4.94 -25.06
CA GLY A 213 -5.87 -3.56 -25.31
C GLY A 213 -5.63 -2.64 -24.11
N PRO A 214 -5.92 -1.34 -24.26
CA PRO A 214 -5.57 -0.35 -23.24
C PRO A 214 -6.42 -0.41 -21.97
N TRP A 215 -7.62 -1.00 -22.03
CA TRP A 215 -8.53 -1.10 -20.89
C TRP A 215 -9.56 -2.22 -21.07
N ASP A 216 -9.59 -3.16 -20.14
CA ASP A 216 -10.54 -4.26 -20.12
C ASP A 216 -11.90 -3.80 -19.59
N ARG A 217 -12.90 -3.73 -20.48
CA ARG A 217 -14.28 -3.40 -20.13
C ARG A 217 -15.02 -4.54 -19.44
N ASN A 218 -14.57 -5.79 -19.58
CA ASN A 218 -15.29 -6.92 -18.98
C ASN A 218 -15.09 -6.96 -17.46
N SER A 219 -13.97 -6.42 -16.97
CA SER A 219 -13.72 -6.25 -15.53
C SER A 219 -14.33 -4.98 -14.92
N LEU A 220 -15.12 -4.21 -15.68
CA LEU A 220 -15.81 -3.00 -15.19
C LEU A 220 -16.57 -3.21 -13.87
N PRO A 221 -17.40 -4.27 -13.71
CA PRO A 221 -18.12 -4.48 -12.45
C PRO A 221 -17.17 -4.58 -11.25
N LEU A 222 -16.04 -5.27 -11.42
CA LEU A 222 -15.01 -5.40 -10.38
C LEU A 222 -14.32 -4.06 -10.11
N GLN A 223 -13.95 -3.32 -11.17
CA GLN A 223 -13.32 -2.01 -11.03
C GLN A 223 -14.24 -1.03 -10.27
N ILE A 224 -15.53 -1.01 -10.58
CA ILE A 224 -16.53 -0.20 -9.87
C ILE A 224 -16.66 -0.64 -8.42
N ALA A 225 -16.75 -1.95 -8.16
CA ALA A 225 -16.84 -2.47 -6.80
C ALA A 225 -15.62 -2.07 -5.94
N LEU A 226 -14.41 -2.21 -6.48
CA LEU A 226 -13.18 -1.82 -5.80
C LEU A 226 -13.11 -0.30 -5.59
N LEU A 227 -13.51 0.50 -6.59
CA LEU A 227 -13.57 1.96 -6.46
C LEU A 227 -14.56 2.39 -5.37
N VAL A 228 -15.77 1.83 -5.36
CA VAL A 228 -16.77 2.11 -4.32
C VAL A 228 -16.23 1.75 -2.94
N TRP A 229 -15.49 0.65 -2.82
CA TRP A 229 -14.88 0.25 -1.55
C TRP A 229 -13.79 1.22 -1.09
N VAL A 230 -12.91 1.68 -1.99
CA VAL A 230 -11.94 2.75 -1.69
C VAL A 230 -12.66 4.02 -1.22
N ILE A 231 -13.70 4.44 -1.94
CA ILE A 231 -14.50 5.63 -1.60
C ILE A 231 -15.19 5.46 -0.25
N ALA A 232 -15.69 4.26 0.07
CA ALA A 232 -16.32 4.00 1.36
C ALA A 232 -15.35 4.29 2.51
N HIS A 233 -14.11 3.78 2.47
CA HIS A 233 -13.10 4.08 3.49
C HIS A 233 -12.73 5.56 3.54
N ALA A 234 -12.64 6.23 2.39
CA ALA A 234 -12.40 7.67 2.35
C ALA A 234 -13.54 8.46 3.04
N LEU A 235 -14.79 8.10 2.76
CA LEU A 235 -15.96 8.75 3.35
C LEU A 235 -16.07 8.49 4.86
N THR A 236 -15.75 7.28 5.34
CA THR A 236 -15.74 7.00 6.78
C THR A 236 -14.67 7.82 7.50
N LEU A 237 -13.49 8.02 6.89
CA LEU A 237 -12.45 8.89 7.44
C LEU A 237 -12.87 10.37 7.47
N VAL A 238 -13.52 10.86 6.40
CA VAL A 238 -14.08 12.22 6.36
C VAL A 238 -15.14 12.42 7.45
N GLN A 239 -16.06 11.46 7.61
CA GLN A 239 -17.05 11.52 8.67
C GLN A 239 -16.39 11.54 10.05
N PHE A 240 -15.41 10.66 10.29
CA PHE A 240 -14.66 10.61 11.55
C PHE A 240 -14.02 11.96 11.90
N HIS A 241 -13.49 12.68 10.92
CA HIS A 241 -12.96 14.04 11.11
C HIS A 241 -14.07 15.08 11.41
N SER A 242 -15.30 14.85 10.95
CA SER A 242 -16.40 15.82 11.07
C SER A 242 -17.21 15.72 12.35
N VAL A 243 -17.21 14.56 13.02
CA VAL A 243 -18.00 14.32 14.24
C VAL A 243 -17.29 14.82 15.50
N GLU A 244 -18.00 14.89 16.61
CA GLU A 244 -17.46 15.35 17.88
C GLU A 244 -16.48 14.34 18.50
N MET A 245 -15.65 14.79 19.45
CA MET A 245 -14.64 13.95 20.09
C MET A 245 -15.23 12.73 20.81
N PHE A 246 -16.39 12.89 21.46
CA PHE A 246 -17.08 11.76 22.10
C PHE A 246 -17.60 10.72 21.08
N ASP A 247 -17.95 11.15 19.87
CA ASP A 247 -18.34 10.23 18.78
C ASP A 247 -17.14 9.46 18.24
N ARG A 248 -15.98 10.13 18.10
CA ARG A 248 -14.72 9.51 17.67
C ARG A 248 -14.23 8.47 18.68
N LEU A 249 -14.42 8.77 19.97
CA LEU A 249 -14.07 7.89 21.09
C LEU A 249 -15.16 6.85 21.42
N ALA A 250 -16.25 6.77 20.65
CA ALA A 250 -17.34 5.82 20.90
C ALA A 250 -17.94 5.90 22.33
N LEU A 251 -17.99 7.10 22.93
CA LEU A 251 -18.48 7.31 24.31
C LEU A 251 -20.02 7.30 24.36
N THR A 252 -20.62 6.11 24.27
CA THR A 252 -22.08 5.89 24.20
C THR A 252 -22.88 6.45 25.39
N GLY A 253 -22.24 6.72 26.52
CA GLY A 253 -22.86 7.29 27.73
C GLY A 253 -23.00 8.82 27.74
N VAL A 254 -22.50 9.53 26.72
CA VAL A 254 -22.54 10.99 26.63
C VAL A 254 -23.79 11.44 25.90
N GLU A 255 -24.51 12.44 26.44
CA GLU A 255 -25.67 13.02 25.79
C GLU A 255 -25.28 13.63 24.43
N GLY A 256 -26.03 13.29 23.38
CA GLY A 256 -25.75 13.73 22.01
C GLY A 256 -24.88 12.78 21.18
N TYR A 257 -24.44 11.64 21.75
CA TYR A 257 -23.72 10.61 21.00
C TYR A 257 -24.51 10.11 19.77
N GLN A 258 -23.88 10.18 18.60
CA GLN A 258 -24.38 9.61 17.34
C GLN A 258 -23.44 8.56 16.76
N GLY A 259 -22.17 8.55 17.20
CA GLY A 259 -21.13 7.66 16.72
C GLY A 259 -20.59 8.04 15.35
N HIS A 260 -19.75 7.16 14.80
CA HIS A 260 -19.19 7.27 13.46
C HIS A 260 -19.25 5.91 12.76
N PHE A 261 -19.18 5.89 11.43
CA PHE A 261 -19.08 4.65 10.67
C PHE A 261 -17.73 3.99 10.94
N SER A 262 -17.75 2.85 11.62
CA SER A 262 -16.57 2.03 11.90
C SER A 262 -16.59 0.72 11.11
N VAL A 263 -15.40 0.19 10.84
CA VAL A 263 -15.19 -1.14 10.23
C VAL A 263 -15.18 -2.26 11.27
N TRP A 264 -15.26 -1.93 12.56
CA TRP A 264 -15.41 -2.87 13.68
C TRP A 264 -16.65 -2.50 14.48
N ALA A 265 -17.26 -3.48 15.13
CA ALA A 265 -18.30 -3.21 16.12
C ALA A 265 -17.65 -2.60 17.36
N ALA A 266 -18.13 -1.40 17.75
CA ALA A 266 -17.86 -0.79 19.04
C ALA A 266 -18.61 -1.53 20.16
#